data_AF-A0A7R8WKD8-F1
#
_entry.id   AF-A0A7R8WKD8-F1
#
_cell.length_a   1.000
_cell.length_b   1.000
_cell.length_c   1.000
_cell.angle_alpha   90.00
_cell.angle_beta   90.00
_cell.angle_gamma   90.00
#
_symmetry.space_group_name_H-M   'P 1'
#
loop_
_entity.id
_entity.type
_entity.pdbx_description
1 polymer ?
#
loop_
_entity_poly.entity_id
_entity_poly.type
_entity_poly.pdbx_seq_one_letter_code
_entity_poly.pdbx_strand_id
1 'polypeptide(L)'
;MGPGGRISGPVCGQDPSYCKDPASVAPHEWPDDITQWPVCRKRTLASSGQSAEHMACEVIGHPCCIGIHGACQITTQEYCEFLNGFFHKEAFLCAQVSCMNDVCGMVPFYSADTPDQFYRLWTSLFLHAGIIHLLVTIGVQYFLMRDLEKMAGPIRIGTIYLISGMTGNLTSACFVPFGANVSVLEEAGMRRYYGDSKRGRKKKQTRFSRYGCNEGPPPCLLEE
;
A
#
# COMPACT_ATOMS: atom_id res chain seq x y z
N MET A 1 8.25 0.93 25.96
CA MET A 1 8.11 2.40 26.05
C MET A 1 9.39 2.99 25.54
N GLY A 2 9.33 3.91 24.58
CA GLY A 2 10.50 4.57 24.04
C GLY A 2 11.11 5.59 25.01
N PRO A 3 12.33 6.07 24.73
CA PRO A 3 12.92 7.18 25.49
C PRO A 3 12.00 8.40 25.44
N GLY A 4 11.83 9.08 26.59
CA GLY A 4 10.97 10.29 26.70
C GLY A 4 9.47 10.03 26.85
N GLY A 5 9.03 8.81 27.20
CA GLY A 5 7.61 8.51 27.45
C GLY A 5 6.80 8.17 26.20
N ARG A 6 7.45 7.99 25.05
CA ARG A 6 6.80 7.64 23.78
C ARG A 6 6.22 6.21 23.82
N ILE A 7 5.08 6.03 23.17
CA ILE A 7 4.46 4.70 22.98
C ILE A 7 5.31 3.78 22.09
N SER A 8 6.08 4.37 21.17
CA SER A 8 6.90 3.69 20.18
C SER A 8 8.36 3.63 20.61
N GLY A 9 9.06 2.53 20.29
CA GLY A 9 10.50 2.40 20.56
C GLY A 9 11.37 3.20 19.57
N PRO A 10 12.67 3.38 19.87
CA PRO A 10 13.60 4.01 18.93
C PRO A 10 13.74 3.17 17.66
N VAL A 11 13.79 3.84 16.50
CA VAL A 11 14.01 3.21 15.19
C VAL A 11 15.38 3.64 14.68
N CYS A 12 16.17 2.66 14.26
CA CYS A 12 17.48 2.90 13.66
C CYS A 12 17.40 3.92 12.52
N GLY A 13 18.22 4.97 12.59
CA GLY A 13 18.27 6.01 11.55
C GLY A 13 17.10 7.01 11.54
N GLN A 14 16.05 6.76 12.33
CA GLN A 14 14.81 7.54 12.31
C GLN A 14 14.40 7.95 13.72
N ASP A 15 15.24 8.74 14.39
CA ASP A 15 14.92 9.30 15.71
C ASP A 15 14.64 10.82 15.60
N PRO A 16 13.46 11.30 16.06
CA PRO A 16 13.11 12.72 16.04
C PRO A 16 14.14 13.62 16.74
N SER A 17 14.77 13.16 17.82
CA SER A 17 15.75 13.92 18.62
C SER A 17 17.10 14.05 17.91
N TYR A 18 17.40 13.16 16.97
CA TYR A 18 18.67 13.12 16.23
C TYR A 18 18.53 13.47 14.75
N CYS A 19 17.32 13.84 14.31
CA CYS A 19 17.04 14.30 12.96
C CYS A 19 17.18 15.83 12.84
N LYS A 20 17.98 16.29 11.89
CA LYS A 20 18.20 17.72 11.60
C LYS A 20 17.20 18.26 10.58
N ASP A 21 16.70 17.40 9.68
CA ASP A 21 15.83 17.80 8.58
C ASP A 21 14.79 16.70 8.27
N PRO A 22 13.52 16.90 8.65
CA PRO A 22 12.99 18.01 9.46
C PRO A 22 13.31 17.84 10.96
N ALA A 23 13.69 18.91 11.65
CA ALA A 23 13.96 18.85 13.09
C ALA A 23 12.66 18.76 13.90
N SER A 24 12.60 17.87 14.89
CA SER A 24 11.46 17.75 15.82
C SER A 24 11.60 18.74 16.98
N VAL A 25 11.29 20.01 16.72
CA VAL A 25 11.34 21.09 17.72
C VAL A 25 10.03 21.85 17.76
N ALA A 26 9.63 22.35 18.94
CA ALA A 26 8.44 23.17 19.10
C ALA A 26 8.46 24.37 18.13
N PRO A 27 7.35 24.65 17.41
CA PRO A 27 6.00 24.09 17.53
C PRO A 27 5.71 22.84 16.66
N HIS A 28 6.68 22.37 15.86
CA HIS A 28 6.52 21.27 14.91
C HIS A 28 7.23 19.99 15.42
N GLU A 29 6.80 19.49 16.57
CA GLU A 29 7.30 18.24 17.12
C GLU A 29 6.71 17.03 16.41
N TRP A 30 7.52 16.00 16.21
CA TRP A 30 7.06 14.78 15.60
C TRP A 30 6.18 13.99 16.58
N PRO A 31 5.04 13.47 16.12
CA PRO A 31 4.11 12.70 16.95
C PRO A 31 4.75 11.43 17.53
N ASP A 32 4.15 10.86 18.58
CA ASP A 32 4.66 9.63 19.21
C ASP A 32 4.41 8.36 18.37
N ASP A 33 3.47 8.42 17.43
CA ASP A 33 3.13 7.33 16.53
C ASP A 33 4.10 7.29 15.33
N ILE A 34 4.85 6.18 15.18
CA ILE A 34 5.83 6.00 14.10
C ILE A 34 5.22 6.10 12.70
N THR A 35 3.92 5.83 12.58
CA THR A 35 3.24 5.83 11.28
C THR A 35 3.09 7.23 10.70
N GLN A 36 3.29 8.26 11.52
CA GLN A 36 3.17 9.66 11.13
C GLN A 36 4.53 10.37 11.06
N TRP A 37 5.64 9.61 11.13
CA TRP A 37 6.97 10.18 11.11
C TRP A 37 7.39 10.57 9.69
N PRO A 38 7.82 11.82 9.45
CA PRO A 38 8.35 12.23 8.17
C PRO A 38 9.72 11.58 7.91
N VAL A 39 10.16 11.59 6.66
CA VAL A 39 11.48 11.05 6.28
C VAL A 39 12.60 11.90 6.86
N CYS A 40 13.53 11.29 7.60
CA CYS A 40 14.72 11.99 8.07
C CYS A 40 15.80 12.02 6.98
N ARG A 41 16.04 13.19 6.38
CA ARG A 41 17.03 13.32 5.30
C ARG A 41 18.45 13.55 5.82
N LYS A 42 18.58 14.24 6.95
CA LYS A 42 19.89 14.59 7.54
C LYS A 42 19.90 14.25 9.02
N ARG A 43 20.85 13.40 9.40
CA ARG A 43 21.13 13.05 10.80
C ARG A 43 22.17 13.98 11.38
N THR A 44 22.11 14.20 12.69
CA THR A 44 23.21 14.82 13.41
C THR A 44 24.40 13.86 13.39
N LEU A 45 25.38 14.12 12.51
CA LEU A 45 26.66 13.42 12.57
C LEU A 45 27.28 13.73 13.93
N ALA A 46 27.81 12.69 14.58
CA ALA A 46 28.43 12.76 15.89
C ALA A 46 29.63 13.73 15.92
N SER A 47 29.38 15.03 16.03
CA SER A 47 30.42 16.05 16.18
C SER A 47 30.53 16.56 17.63
N SER A 48 29.93 15.88 18.60
CA SER A 48 30.20 16.07 20.03
C SER A 48 29.46 15.02 20.87
N GLY A 49 30.08 13.86 21.13
CA GLY A 49 29.81 12.99 22.29
C GLY A 49 28.37 12.52 22.61
N GLN A 50 27.38 12.78 21.76
CA GLN A 50 25.96 12.52 22.02
C GLN A 50 25.33 11.81 20.82
N SER A 51 25.92 10.71 20.36
CA SER A 51 25.18 9.74 19.54
C SER A 51 24.62 8.71 20.50
N ALA A 52 23.30 8.64 20.64
CA ALA A 52 22.72 7.57 21.42
C ALA A 52 23.06 6.22 20.79
N GLU A 53 23.31 5.21 21.63
CA GLU A 53 23.71 3.86 21.22
C GLU A 53 22.76 3.26 20.17
N HIS A 54 21.46 3.58 20.25
CA HIS A 54 20.44 3.11 19.31
C HIS A 54 20.48 3.79 17.92
N MET A 55 21.30 4.81 17.72
CA MET A 55 21.54 5.48 16.44
C MET A 55 22.78 4.96 15.71
N ALA A 56 23.64 4.20 16.40
CA ALA A 56 24.88 3.64 15.85
C ALA A 56 24.62 2.32 15.10
N CYS A 57 23.74 2.37 14.11
CA CYS A 57 23.30 1.22 13.34
C CYS A 57 23.44 1.48 11.84
N GLU A 58 23.78 0.43 11.10
CA GLU A 58 23.79 0.44 9.64
C GLU A 58 22.40 0.09 9.13
N VAL A 59 21.80 0.97 8.32
CA VAL A 59 20.51 0.70 7.69
C VAL A 59 20.76 -0.12 6.43
N ILE A 60 20.47 -1.42 6.50
CA ILE A 60 20.63 -2.36 5.39
C ILE A 60 19.29 -2.58 4.65
N GLY A 61 18.17 -2.40 5.35
CA GLY A 61 16.83 -2.66 4.83
C GLY A 61 16.01 -1.39 4.60
N HIS A 62 15.33 -1.32 3.45
CA HIS A 62 14.45 -0.23 3.07
C HIS A 62 13.09 -0.76 2.59
N PRO A 63 12.03 0.08 2.55
CA PRO A 63 10.73 -0.30 2.02
C PRO A 63 10.79 -0.76 0.56
N CYS A 64 10.25 -1.94 0.30
CA CYS A 64 10.05 -2.52 -1.02
C CYS A 64 8.56 -2.78 -1.24
N CYS A 65 8.03 -2.25 -2.34
CA CYS A 65 6.64 -2.40 -2.74
C CYS A 65 6.50 -3.54 -3.74
N ILE A 66 5.72 -4.57 -3.38
CA ILE A 66 5.57 -5.81 -4.15
C ILE A 66 4.12 -6.17 -4.43
N GLY A 67 3.88 -6.80 -5.58
CA GLY A 67 2.60 -7.36 -5.99
C GLY A 67 1.51 -6.33 -6.28
N ILE A 68 0.40 -6.77 -6.88
CA ILE A 68 -0.69 -5.91 -7.36
C ILE A 68 -1.46 -5.17 -6.25
N HIS A 69 -1.34 -5.63 -5.01
CA HIS A 69 -1.94 -5.02 -3.83
C HIS A 69 -1.00 -4.05 -3.12
N GLY A 70 0.12 -3.65 -3.73
CA GLY A 70 1.05 -2.67 -3.14
C GLY A 70 1.51 -3.08 -1.73
N ALA A 71 1.83 -4.35 -1.52
CA ALA A 71 2.29 -4.82 -0.21
C ALA A 71 3.67 -4.23 0.08
N CYS A 72 3.85 -3.66 1.26
CA CYS A 72 5.13 -3.10 1.68
C CYS A 72 5.88 -4.07 2.61
N GLN A 73 7.14 -4.34 2.27
CA GLN A 73 8.05 -5.11 3.09
C GLN A 73 9.41 -4.42 3.18
N ILE A 74 9.99 -4.31 4.38
CA ILE A 74 11.35 -3.81 4.56
C ILE A 74 12.33 -4.93 4.21
N THR A 75 13.16 -4.73 3.21
CA THR A 75 14.13 -5.73 2.74
C THR A 75 15.35 -5.06 2.11
N THR A 76 16.36 -5.84 1.69
CA THR A 76 17.54 -5.32 1.01
C THR A 76 17.24 -5.02 -0.47
N GLN A 77 18.11 -4.24 -1.12
CA GLN A 77 17.92 -3.88 -2.52
C GLN A 77 17.90 -5.12 -3.43
N GLU A 78 18.85 -6.03 -3.24
CA GLU A 78 19.01 -7.24 -4.07
C GLU A 78 17.80 -8.15 -3.98
N TYR A 79 17.23 -8.29 -2.78
CA TYR A 79 16.03 -9.09 -2.58
C TYR A 79 14.79 -8.43 -3.18
N CYS A 80 14.69 -7.09 -3.13
CA CYS A 80 13.59 -6.37 -3.77
C CYS A 80 13.63 -6.51 -5.30
N GLU A 81 14.82 -6.41 -5.89
CA GLU A 81 15.05 -6.62 -7.32
C GLU A 81 14.72 -8.06 -7.73
N PHE A 82 15.09 -9.05 -6.91
CA PHE A 82 14.71 -10.45 -7.13
C PHE A 82 13.18 -10.65 -7.17
N LEU A 83 12.44 -9.90 -6.34
CA LEU A 83 10.96 -9.94 -6.31
C LEU A 83 10.28 -9.08 -7.39
N ASN A 84 11.04 -8.43 -8.28
CA ASN A 84 10.54 -7.42 -9.23
C ASN A 84 9.69 -6.32 -8.54
N GLY A 85 10.11 -5.91 -7.33
CA GLY A 85 9.47 -4.84 -6.56
C GLY A 85 10.03 -3.45 -6.85
N PHE A 86 9.35 -2.43 -6.34
CA PHE A 86 9.85 -1.05 -6.35
C PHE A 86 10.55 -0.72 -5.02
N PHE A 87 11.82 -0.31 -5.08
CA PHE A 87 12.68 -0.11 -3.90
C PHE A 87 12.86 1.37 -3.57
N HIS A 88 12.59 1.76 -2.33
CA HIS A 88 12.69 3.15 -1.85
C HIS A 88 13.92 3.39 -0.96
N LYS A 89 14.99 3.91 -1.53
CA LYS A 89 16.26 4.19 -0.81
C LYS A 89 16.15 5.34 0.18
N GLU A 90 15.25 6.26 -0.10
CA GLU A 90 15.01 7.49 0.65
C GLU A 90 14.14 7.30 1.88
N ALA A 91 13.40 6.18 1.98
CA ALA A 91 12.47 5.91 3.07
C ALA A 91 13.00 4.81 4.00
N PHE A 92 12.59 4.85 5.26
CA PHE A 92 13.00 3.88 6.29
C PHE A 92 11.81 3.07 6.84
N LEU A 93 10.59 3.59 6.68
CA LEU A 93 9.36 2.93 7.11
C LEU A 93 8.37 2.78 5.96
N CYS A 94 7.61 1.69 5.99
CA CYS A 94 6.49 1.48 5.07
C CYS A 94 5.38 2.54 5.17
N ALA A 95 5.30 3.27 6.29
CA ALA A 95 4.34 4.36 6.45
C ALA A 95 4.73 5.64 5.68
N GLN A 96 5.99 5.75 5.25
CA GLN A 96 6.51 6.91 4.52
C GLN A 96 6.32 6.80 3.00
N VAL A 97 5.93 5.63 2.50
CA VAL A 97 5.82 5.32 1.07
C VAL A 97 4.39 4.94 0.70
N SER A 98 3.99 5.24 -0.53
CA SER A 98 2.67 4.85 -1.05
C SER A 98 2.82 3.77 -2.10
N CYS A 99 2.99 2.52 -1.64
CA CYS A 99 3.18 1.36 -2.52
C CYS A 99 2.04 1.15 -3.52
N MET A 100 0.83 1.64 -3.23
CA MET A 100 -0.27 1.61 -4.19
C MET A 100 0.02 2.50 -5.39
N ASN A 101 0.64 3.67 -5.21
CA ASN A 101 1.00 4.54 -6.32
C ASN A 101 2.06 3.91 -7.23
N ASP A 102 3.05 3.26 -6.63
CA ASP A 102 4.22 2.75 -7.38
C ASP A 102 3.92 1.47 -8.17
N VAL A 103 3.05 0.60 -7.65
CA VAL A 103 2.66 -0.63 -8.35
C VAL A 103 1.50 -0.39 -9.34
N CYS A 104 0.60 0.55 -9.02
CA CYS A 104 -0.66 0.72 -9.74
C CYS A 104 -0.51 1.71 -10.93
N GLY A 105 0.42 1.42 -11.83
CA GLY A 105 0.94 2.37 -12.84
C GLY A 105 0.10 2.62 -14.11
N MET A 106 -1.24 2.66 -14.04
CA MET A 106 -2.04 2.99 -15.24
C MET A 106 -2.32 4.49 -15.38
N VAL A 107 -2.57 5.20 -14.26
CA VAL A 107 -2.75 6.67 -14.17
C VAL A 107 -2.35 7.09 -12.74
N PRO A 108 -1.60 8.20 -12.55
CA PRO A 108 -1.20 8.67 -11.21
C PRO A 108 -2.43 9.07 -10.37
N PHE A 109 -2.39 8.80 -9.07
CA PHE A 109 -3.42 9.23 -8.12
C PHE A 109 -3.45 10.77 -8.06
N TYR A 110 -4.63 11.40 -8.12
CA TYR A 110 -4.73 12.86 -7.96
C TYR A 110 -4.41 13.30 -6.52
N SER A 111 -4.56 12.39 -5.55
CA SER A 111 -4.15 12.58 -4.17
C SER A 111 -3.65 11.25 -3.61
N ALA A 112 -2.40 11.23 -3.12
CA ALA A 112 -1.71 10.01 -2.67
C ALA A 112 -2.41 9.27 -1.52
N ASP A 113 -3.27 9.97 -0.77
CA ASP A 113 -3.99 9.45 0.40
C ASP A 113 -5.40 8.93 0.10
N THR A 114 -5.93 9.12 -1.12
CA THR A 114 -7.29 8.70 -1.47
C THR A 114 -7.29 7.75 -2.67
N PRO A 115 -7.96 6.59 -2.58
CA PRO A 115 -8.04 5.67 -3.72
C PRO A 115 -9.06 6.17 -4.76
N ASP A 116 -8.65 7.02 -5.70
CA ASP A 116 -9.50 7.66 -6.72
C ASP A 116 -9.47 6.94 -8.09
N GLN A 117 -9.49 5.61 -8.12
CA GLN A 117 -9.35 4.83 -9.38
C GLN A 117 -10.67 4.45 -10.06
N PHE A 118 -11.66 5.34 -10.05
CA PHE A 118 -12.96 5.10 -10.72
C PHE A 118 -12.81 4.84 -12.22
N TYR A 119 -11.77 5.38 -12.86
CA TYR A 119 -11.47 5.12 -14.26
C TYR A 119 -11.30 3.61 -14.54
N ARG A 120 -10.86 2.81 -13.57
CA ARG A 120 -10.74 1.34 -13.74
C ARG A 120 -12.08 0.65 -13.92
N LEU A 121 -13.15 1.15 -13.29
CA LEU A 121 -14.51 0.62 -13.49
C LEU A 121 -15.01 0.87 -14.90
N TRP A 122 -14.58 1.97 -15.51
CA TRP A 122 -14.93 2.33 -16.88
C TRP A 122 -14.03 1.62 -17.91
N THR A 123 -12.71 1.67 -17.73
CA THR A 123 -11.75 1.09 -18.68
C THR A 123 -11.85 -0.43 -18.73
N SER A 124 -12.25 -1.09 -17.64
CA SER A 124 -12.51 -2.53 -17.63
C SER A 124 -13.62 -2.98 -18.57
N LEU A 125 -14.57 -2.11 -18.98
CA LEU A 125 -15.55 -2.47 -20.03
C LEU A 125 -14.89 -2.69 -21.40
N PHE A 126 -13.74 -2.05 -21.63
CA PHE A 126 -13.07 -2.03 -22.94
C PHE A 126 -11.82 -2.91 -22.98
N LEU A 127 -11.26 -3.29 -21.83
CA LEU A 127 -10.09 -4.18 -21.74
C LEU A 127 -10.47 -5.62 -22.12
N HIS A 128 -9.96 -6.08 -23.26
CA HIS A 128 -10.12 -7.46 -23.74
C HIS A 128 -8.76 -8.16 -23.74
N ALA A 129 -8.73 -9.47 -23.45
CA ALA A 129 -7.50 -10.26 -23.42
C ALA A 129 -6.81 -10.42 -24.80
N GLY A 130 -7.48 -10.03 -25.90
CA GLY A 130 -6.91 -10.03 -27.24
C GLY A 130 -7.89 -9.59 -28.34
N ILE A 131 -7.38 -9.44 -29.57
CA ILE A 131 -8.14 -8.96 -30.74
C ILE A 131 -9.29 -9.90 -31.11
N ILE A 132 -9.08 -11.21 -31.04
CA ILE A 132 -10.12 -12.20 -31.36
C ILE A 132 -11.29 -12.07 -30.38
N HIS A 133 -11.00 -12.00 -29.08
CA HIS A 133 -12.01 -11.80 -28.04
C HIS A 133 -12.80 -10.50 -28.29
N LEU A 134 -12.11 -9.42 -28.65
CA LEU A 134 -12.73 -8.15 -28.99
C LEU A 134 -13.68 -8.25 -30.19
N LEU A 135 -13.28 -8.90 -31.28
CA LEU A 135 -14.12 -9.04 -32.48
C LEU A 135 -15.37 -9.88 -32.20
N VAL A 136 -15.24 -10.96 -31.44
CA VAL A 136 -16.38 -11.81 -31.06
C VAL A 136 -17.35 -11.02 -30.18
N THR A 137 -16.85 -10.30 -29.17
CA THR A 137 -17.69 -9.48 -28.29
C THR A 137 -18.43 -8.41 -29.07
N ILE A 138 -17.74 -7.64 -29.93
CA ILE A 138 -18.37 -6.60 -30.75
C ILE A 138 -19.39 -7.20 -31.71
N GLY A 139 -19.08 -8.34 -32.34
CA GLY A 139 -19.99 -9.02 -33.25
C GLY A 139 -21.30 -9.43 -32.57
N VAL A 140 -21.21 -10.22 -31.49
CA VAL A 140 -22.37 -10.68 -30.71
C VAL A 140 -23.17 -9.47 -30.20
N GLN A 141 -22.48 -8.48 -29.68
CA GLN A 141 -23.10 -7.31 -29.11
C GLN A 141 -23.80 -6.44 -30.15
N TYR A 142 -23.23 -6.28 -31.35
CA TYR A 142 -23.86 -5.58 -32.45
C TYR A 142 -25.17 -6.25 -32.86
N PHE A 143 -25.19 -7.58 -33.00
CA PHE A 143 -26.40 -8.31 -33.37
C PHE A 143 -27.50 -8.16 -32.32
N LEU A 144 -27.16 -8.33 -31.03
CA LEU A 144 -28.15 -8.27 -29.95
C LEU A 144 -28.64 -6.83 -29.67
N MET A 145 -27.74 -5.84 -29.67
CA MET A 145 -28.08 -4.44 -29.40
C MET A 145 -28.94 -3.84 -30.51
N ARG A 146 -28.70 -4.20 -31.77
CA ARG A 146 -29.43 -3.61 -32.91
C ARG A 146 -30.93 -3.87 -32.86
N ASP A 147 -31.34 -5.05 -32.37
CA ASP A 147 -32.76 -5.38 -32.26
C ASP A 147 -33.42 -4.67 -31.08
N LEU A 148 -32.71 -4.53 -29.95
CA LEU A 148 -33.18 -3.76 -28.79
C LEU A 148 -33.27 -2.26 -29.09
N GLU A 149 -32.29 -1.71 -29.82
CA GLU A 149 -32.23 -0.30 -30.20
C GLU A 149 -33.41 0.10 -31.10
N LYS A 150 -33.83 -0.77 -32.03
CA LYS A 150 -35.00 -0.52 -32.89
C LYS A 150 -36.32 -0.44 -32.10
N MET A 151 -36.43 -1.15 -30.97
CA MET A 151 -37.66 -1.20 -30.17
C MET A 151 -37.73 -0.11 -29.11
N ALA A 152 -36.62 0.18 -28.43
CA ALA A 152 -36.58 1.08 -27.28
C ALA A 152 -35.88 2.43 -27.53
N GLY A 153 -35.18 2.56 -28.67
CA GLY A 153 -34.42 3.74 -29.06
C GLY A 153 -32.96 3.74 -28.57
N PRO A 154 -32.04 4.39 -29.31
CA PRO A 154 -30.60 4.37 -29.06
C PRO A 154 -30.20 4.85 -27.67
N ILE A 155 -30.76 5.99 -27.25
CA ILE A 155 -30.34 6.67 -26.02
C ILE A 155 -30.68 5.82 -24.78
N ARG A 156 -31.87 5.20 -24.76
CA ARG A 156 -32.32 4.38 -23.63
C ARG A 156 -31.49 3.12 -23.48
N ILE A 157 -31.23 2.42 -24.59
CA ILE A 157 -30.41 1.22 -24.58
C ILE A 157 -28.95 1.55 -24.25
N GLY A 158 -28.42 2.65 -24.78
CA GLY A 158 -27.06 3.10 -24.50
C GLY A 158 -26.81 3.40 -23.02
N THR A 159 -27.72 4.10 -22.34
CA THR A 159 -27.56 4.39 -20.90
C THR A 159 -27.67 3.14 -20.05
N ILE A 160 -28.62 2.25 -20.35
CA ILE A 160 -28.76 0.95 -19.66
C ILE A 160 -27.49 0.11 -19.85
N TYR A 161 -26.92 0.09 -21.05
CA TYR A 161 -25.70 -0.65 -21.35
C TYR A 161 -24.50 -0.15 -20.52
N LEU A 162 -24.27 1.17 -20.51
CA LEU A 162 -23.17 1.76 -19.76
C LEU A 162 -23.31 1.54 -18.25
N ILE A 163 -24.49 1.79 -17.70
CA ILE A 163 -24.75 1.63 -16.26
C ILE A 163 -24.64 0.16 -15.86
N SER A 164 -25.25 -0.76 -16.62
CA SER A 164 -25.18 -2.19 -16.32
C SER A 164 -23.76 -2.74 -16.39
N GLY A 165 -22.94 -2.30 -17.36
CA GLY A 165 -21.53 -2.67 -17.45
C GLY A 165 -20.72 -2.17 -16.26
N MET A 166 -20.91 -0.91 -15.86
CA MET A 166 -20.26 -0.35 -14.66
C MET A 166 -20.70 -1.07 -13.38
N THR A 167 -22.01 -1.33 -13.21
CA THR A 167 -22.54 -2.07 -12.08
C THR A 167 -22.01 -3.51 -12.05
N GLY A 168 -21.88 -4.18 -13.20
CA GLY A 168 -21.30 -5.52 -13.29
C GLY A 168 -19.83 -5.58 -12.89
N ASN A 169 -19.03 -4.61 -13.34
CA ASN A 169 -17.62 -4.50 -12.95
C ASN A 169 -17.46 -4.14 -11.47
N LEU A 170 -18.30 -3.24 -10.95
CA LEU A 170 -18.33 -2.91 -9.52
C LEU A 170 -18.73 -4.13 -8.69
N THR A 171 -19.76 -4.85 -9.10
CA THR A 171 -20.25 -6.06 -8.45
C THR A 171 -19.16 -7.14 -8.43
N SER A 172 -18.44 -7.30 -9.54
CA SER A 172 -17.29 -8.22 -9.62
C SER A 172 -16.15 -7.78 -8.71
N ALA A 173 -15.78 -6.50 -8.70
CA ALA A 173 -14.75 -5.96 -7.80
C ALA A 173 -15.13 -6.11 -6.32
N CYS A 174 -16.43 -5.99 -6.00
CA CYS A 174 -16.95 -6.28 -4.67
C CYS A 174 -16.86 -7.78 -4.36
N PHE A 175 -17.24 -8.70 -5.26
CA PHE A 175 -17.28 -10.14 -4.97
C PHE A 175 -15.93 -10.86 -5.03
N VAL A 176 -14.94 -10.37 -5.80
CA VAL A 176 -13.59 -10.96 -5.88
C VAL A 176 -12.91 -11.10 -4.51
N PRO A 177 -12.97 -10.14 -3.57
CA PRO A 177 -12.48 -10.33 -2.20
C PRO A 177 -13.42 -11.18 -1.32
N PHE A 178 -14.67 -11.46 -1.74
CA PHE A 178 -15.67 -12.23 -0.98
C PHE A 178 -15.96 -13.63 -1.55
N GLY A 179 -15.02 -14.21 -2.31
CA GLY A 179 -14.99 -15.66 -2.60
C GLY A 179 -14.93 -16.56 -1.36
N ALA A 180 -14.94 -15.98 -0.15
CA ALA A 180 -15.39 -16.62 1.07
C ALA A 180 -16.45 -15.75 1.76
N ASN A 181 -17.69 -16.23 1.75
CA ASN A 181 -18.84 -15.85 2.57
C ASN A 181 -19.83 -14.84 1.95
N VAL A 182 -20.96 -15.44 1.57
CA VAL A 182 -22.23 -14.87 1.14
C VAL A 182 -22.75 -13.73 2.02
N SER A 183 -23.20 -12.66 1.37
CA SER A 183 -24.59 -12.16 1.39
C SER A 183 -24.64 -10.63 1.25
N VAL A 184 -25.50 -10.20 0.33
CA VAL A 184 -25.83 -8.81 0.04
C VAL A 184 -26.46 -8.18 1.28
N LEU A 185 -26.11 -6.91 1.55
CA LEU A 185 -26.56 -5.97 2.60
C LEU A 185 -25.48 -5.63 3.66
N GLU A 186 -24.33 -5.09 3.25
CA GLU A 186 -23.34 -4.61 4.24
C GLU A 186 -22.63 -3.29 3.86
N GLU A 187 -23.41 -2.22 3.64
CA GLU A 187 -22.98 -0.85 4.00
C GLU A 187 -22.44 -0.79 5.46
N ALA A 188 -22.75 -1.78 6.30
CA ALA A 188 -22.21 -1.94 7.65
C ALA A 188 -20.80 -2.58 7.73
N GLY A 189 -20.26 -3.15 6.64
CA GLY A 189 -19.07 -4.01 6.67
C GLY A 189 -17.75 -3.29 6.44
N MET A 190 -17.77 -2.15 5.73
CA MET A 190 -16.58 -1.33 5.50
C MET A 190 -16.06 -0.70 6.81
N ARG A 191 -16.94 -0.46 7.80
CA ARG A 191 -16.51 -0.05 9.16
C ARG A 191 -15.90 -1.18 9.98
N ARG A 192 -16.23 -2.44 9.70
CA ARG A 192 -15.68 -3.61 10.42
C ARG A 192 -14.29 -3.96 9.92
N TYR A 193 -13.99 -3.85 8.63
CA TYR A 193 -12.63 -4.15 8.12
C TYR A 193 -11.57 -3.16 8.63
N TYR A 194 -11.91 -1.89 8.83
CA TYR A 194 -11.04 -0.93 9.54
C TYR A 194 -11.13 -1.05 11.08
N GLY A 195 -12.28 -1.50 11.60
CA GLY A 195 -12.56 -1.63 13.03
C GLY A 195 -11.97 -2.87 13.71
N ASP A 196 -11.77 -3.97 12.98
CA ASP A 196 -11.25 -5.23 13.57
C ASP A 196 -9.71 -5.25 13.64
N SER A 197 -9.02 -4.42 12.85
CA SER A 197 -7.60 -4.12 13.07
C SER A 197 -7.35 -3.48 14.43
N LYS A 198 -8.33 -2.77 15.02
CA LYS A 198 -8.22 -2.21 16.38
C LYS A 198 -8.57 -3.21 17.50
N ARG A 199 -9.32 -4.28 17.21
CA ARG A 199 -9.75 -5.27 18.22
C ARG A 199 -8.81 -6.50 18.27
N GLY A 200 -8.16 -6.85 17.16
CA GLY A 200 -7.07 -7.84 17.12
C GLY A 200 -5.70 -7.34 17.63
N ARG A 201 -5.44 -6.03 17.60
CA ARG A 201 -4.17 -5.44 18.10
C ARG A 201 -4.02 -5.41 19.62
N LYS A 202 -5.08 -5.71 20.39
CA LYS A 202 -4.98 -5.81 21.86
C LYS A 202 -4.42 -7.16 22.37
N LYS A 203 -4.22 -8.17 21.52
CA LYS A 203 -3.65 -9.48 21.96
C LYS A 203 -2.44 -10.00 21.19
N LYS A 204 -1.96 -9.30 20.15
CA LYS A 204 -0.70 -9.66 19.44
C LYS A 204 0.39 -8.59 19.51
N GLN A 205 0.21 -7.53 20.30
CA GLN A 205 1.26 -6.55 20.60
C GLN A 205 2.10 -6.92 21.85
N THR A 206 2.24 -8.22 22.13
CA THR A 206 3.18 -8.73 23.15
C THR A 206 4.18 -9.75 22.61
N ARG A 207 4.23 -9.97 21.28
CA ARG A 207 5.14 -10.99 20.72
C ARG A 207 5.68 -10.71 19.32
N PHE A 208 5.87 -9.44 18.94
CA PHE A 208 6.66 -9.06 17.76
C PHE A 208 7.64 -7.91 18.03
N SER A 209 7.96 -7.70 19.31
CA SER A 209 9.07 -6.85 19.76
C SER A 209 10.24 -7.76 20.13
N ARG A 210 10.79 -8.49 19.16
CA ARG A 210 12.03 -9.24 19.38
C ARG A 210 12.89 -9.47 18.13
N TYR A 211 12.91 -8.50 17.24
CA TYR A 211 14.10 -8.28 16.40
C TYR A 211 14.68 -6.93 16.80
N GLY A 212 15.14 -6.89 18.06
CA GLY A 212 16.09 -5.88 18.51
C GLY A 212 17.49 -6.39 18.17
N CYS A 213 18.35 -5.47 17.72
CA CYS A 213 19.78 -5.67 17.64
C CYS A 213 20.32 -6.23 18.96
N ASN A 214 20.56 -7.54 19.02
CA ASN A 214 21.49 -8.22 19.94
C ASN A 214 21.44 -9.72 19.66
N GLU A 215 22.10 -10.13 18.58
CA GLU A 215 22.83 -11.39 18.53
C GLU A 215 24.16 -11.02 17.86
N GLY A 216 25.28 -11.28 18.55
CA GLY A 216 26.62 -11.14 17.95
C GLY A 216 26.75 -11.98 16.68
N PRO A 217 27.84 -11.81 15.90
CA PRO A 217 27.93 -12.39 14.57
C PRO A 217 27.96 -13.92 14.66
N PRO A 218 27.09 -14.66 13.93
CA PRO A 218 27.38 -16.05 13.65
C PRO A 218 28.46 -16.14 12.54
N PRO A 219 29.36 -17.12 12.62
CA PRO A 219 30.56 -17.17 11.80
C PRO A 219 30.23 -17.40 10.32
N CYS A 220 30.97 -16.71 9.45
CA CYS A 220 31.17 -17.14 8.07
C CYS A 220 31.83 -18.52 8.11
N LEU A 221 31.05 -19.59 7.94
CA LEU A 221 31.60 -20.87 7.55
C LEU A 221 31.71 -20.89 6.03
N LEU A 222 32.96 -20.72 5.58
CA LEU A 222 33.50 -21.43 4.43
C LEU A 222 33.19 -22.92 4.60
N GLU A 223 32.64 -23.56 3.58
CA GLU A 223 33.14 -24.86 3.13
C GLU A 223 32.80 -25.03 1.65
N GLU A 224 33.73 -25.69 0.97
CA GLU A 224 33.81 -25.94 -0.47
C GLU A 224 32.71 -26.85 -1.04
#